data_AF-A0A0K6G504-F1
#
_entry.id   AF-A0A0K6G504-F1
#
_cell.length_a   1.000
_cell.length_b   1.000
_cell.length_c   1.000
_cell.angle_alpha   90.00
_cell.angle_beta   90.00
_cell.angle_gamma   90.00
#
_symmetry.space_group_name_H-M   'P 1'
#
loop_
_entity.id
_entity.type
_entity.pdbx_description
1 polymer ?
#
loop_
_entity_poly.entity_id
_entity_poly.type
_entity_poly.pdbx_seq_one_letter_code
_entity_poly.pdbx_strand_id
1 'polypeptide(L)'
;MNTSRPLPPLQDFGGNQEARNAYARLLLLEDQAMIPIRMLGQMLLQAPSLEGLSFIATRINELPTDQDIFRLASFHLDYFIGYLRYKQATSTQPFAEDLAFVQAISATLIETPRDHSNGKELALVRDNHRCVVTGLVHDTSFETVPGLRAEVIIRGAATGHTECSHILPKYLGRNIGDPQKRARSSYMWYILCMYGGIPIEALNGAGMNTLPNLLTLEDGLHSSFDELKIWFEATGVENQYRIGRRHQYYLNHLPQIVTLKTSSLDLPLPDPRYLALHAACARVIHLSGAAKHIERVLRDEKKMKVLSGDRSSTGLAGQLSHSGSVVVF
;
A
#
# COMPACT_ATOMS: atom_id res chain seq x y z
N MET A 1 18.45 -12.57 -1.89
CA MET A 1 17.88 -13.78 -1.26
C MET A 1 16.37 -13.76 -1.39
N ASN A 2 15.71 -14.87 -1.74
CA ASN A 2 14.26 -14.96 -1.86
C ASN A 2 13.63 -14.87 -0.45
N THR A 3 12.75 -13.92 -0.18
CA THR A 3 12.04 -13.81 1.12
C THR A 3 10.84 -14.73 1.22
N SER A 4 10.42 -15.30 0.08
CA SER A 4 9.36 -16.31 0.04
C SER A 4 9.75 -17.51 0.88
N ARG A 5 8.85 -17.90 1.78
CA ARG A 5 8.99 -19.10 2.61
C ARG A 5 7.73 -19.94 2.44
N PRO A 6 7.83 -21.28 2.52
CA PRO A 6 6.66 -22.12 2.69
C PRO A 6 5.82 -21.68 3.87
N LEU A 7 4.54 -22.04 3.89
CA LEU A 7 3.73 -21.83 5.09
C LEU A 7 4.37 -22.60 6.26
N PRO A 8 4.57 -21.96 7.43
CA PRO A 8 4.97 -22.66 8.63
C PRO A 8 4.06 -23.87 8.94
N PRO A 9 4.54 -24.86 9.71
CA PRO A 9 3.67 -25.91 10.24
C PRO A 9 2.46 -25.32 10.99
N LEU A 10 1.41 -26.13 11.19
CA LEU A 10 0.17 -25.69 11.84
C LEU A 10 0.45 -24.88 13.12
N GLN A 11 -0.06 -23.65 13.13
CA GLN A 11 0.09 -22.73 14.26
C GLN A 11 -1.13 -22.84 15.20
N ASP A 12 -0.94 -22.47 16.46
CA ASP A 12 -2.01 -22.49 17.47
C ASP A 12 -2.96 -21.28 17.38
N PHE A 13 -2.50 -20.18 16.75
CA PHE A 13 -3.26 -18.92 16.65
C PHE A 13 -3.81 -18.42 18.01
N GLY A 14 -3.06 -18.66 19.10
CA GLY A 14 -3.47 -18.27 20.45
C GLY A 14 -4.78 -18.94 20.89
N GLY A 15 -5.01 -20.18 20.48
CA GLY A 15 -6.24 -20.93 20.73
C GLY A 15 -7.42 -20.60 19.80
N ASN A 16 -7.25 -19.75 18.77
CA ASN A 16 -8.31 -19.46 17.81
C ASN A 16 -8.54 -20.66 16.87
N GLN A 17 -9.56 -21.47 17.18
CA GLN A 17 -9.85 -22.70 16.44
C GLN A 17 -10.29 -22.44 14.99
N GLU A 18 -11.02 -21.35 14.72
CA GLU A 18 -11.45 -21.02 13.36
C GLU A 18 -10.25 -20.70 12.46
N ALA A 19 -9.32 -19.87 12.94
CA ALA A 19 -8.09 -19.55 12.24
C ALA A 19 -7.22 -20.78 12.04
N ARG A 20 -7.11 -21.63 13.06
CA ARG A 20 -6.38 -22.90 12.97
C ARG A 20 -6.98 -23.84 11.91
N ASN A 21 -8.30 -23.97 11.85
CA ASN A 21 -8.99 -24.78 10.84
C ASN A 21 -8.76 -24.24 9.43
N ALA A 22 -8.93 -22.92 9.24
CA ALA A 22 -8.68 -22.26 7.97
C ALA A 22 -7.23 -22.47 7.51
N TYR A 23 -6.27 -22.29 8.41
CA TYR A 23 -4.86 -22.48 8.11
C TYR A 23 -4.52 -23.93 7.75
N ALA A 24 -5.11 -24.90 8.46
CA ALA A 24 -4.93 -26.32 8.15
C ALA A 24 -5.39 -26.67 6.73
N ARG A 25 -6.51 -26.08 6.27
CA ARG A 25 -6.96 -26.24 4.88
C ARG A 25 -5.92 -25.71 3.89
N LEU A 26 -5.35 -24.53 4.14
CA LEU A 26 -4.35 -23.92 3.26
C LEU A 26 -3.04 -24.73 3.19
N LEU A 27 -2.61 -25.35 4.29
CA LEU A 27 -1.41 -26.21 4.30
C LEU A 27 -1.53 -27.39 3.33
N LEU A 28 -2.72 -27.97 3.18
CA LEU A 28 -2.96 -29.08 2.25
C LEU A 28 -2.95 -28.64 0.78
N LEU A 29 -3.14 -27.34 0.52
CA LEU A 29 -3.29 -26.77 -0.83
C LEU A 29 -2.06 -26.02 -1.31
N GLU A 30 -1.03 -25.84 -0.47
CA GLU A 30 0.12 -24.99 -0.77
C GLU A 30 0.83 -25.39 -2.08
N ASP A 31 1.05 -26.69 -2.28
CA ASP A 31 1.77 -27.20 -3.45
C ASP A 31 0.97 -27.06 -4.76
N GLN A 32 -0.34 -26.85 -4.68
CA GLN A 32 -1.21 -26.75 -5.85
C GLN A 32 -1.25 -25.34 -6.44
N ALA A 33 -1.10 -24.31 -5.60
CA ALA A 33 -1.09 -22.91 -6.02
C ALA A 33 -0.26 -22.04 -5.05
N MET A 34 1.07 -22.21 -5.09
CA MET A 34 2.00 -21.69 -4.08
C MET A 34 1.79 -20.21 -3.72
N ILE A 35 1.85 -19.28 -4.68
CA ILE A 35 1.80 -17.83 -4.35
C ILE A 35 0.43 -17.42 -3.80
N PRO A 36 -0.70 -17.71 -4.48
CA PRO A 36 -2.03 -17.36 -3.94
C PRO A 36 -2.30 -17.99 -2.57
N ILE A 37 -2.04 -19.29 -2.38
CA ILE A 37 -2.31 -19.98 -1.11
C ILE A 37 -1.41 -19.47 0.00
N ARG A 38 -0.11 -19.28 -0.26
CA ARG A 38 0.79 -18.66 0.72
C ARG A 38 0.31 -17.28 1.11
N MET A 39 -0.22 -16.50 0.17
CA MET A 39 -0.72 -15.17 0.49
C MET A 39 -1.91 -15.23 1.44
N LEU A 40 -2.92 -16.09 1.23
CA LEU A 40 -3.99 -16.29 2.23
C LEU A 40 -3.45 -16.76 3.58
N GLY A 41 -2.50 -17.71 3.58
CA GLY A 41 -1.92 -18.20 4.82
C GLY A 41 -1.14 -17.13 5.56
N GLN A 42 -0.45 -16.24 4.83
CA GLN A 42 0.21 -15.08 5.42
C GLN A 42 -0.79 -14.01 5.87
N MET A 43 -1.96 -13.85 5.22
CA MET A 43 -3.00 -12.96 5.73
C MET A 43 -3.51 -13.43 7.11
N LEU A 44 -3.64 -14.74 7.34
CA LEU A 44 -3.94 -15.27 8.68
C LEU A 44 -2.80 -14.99 9.66
N LEU A 45 -1.55 -15.31 9.29
CA LEU A 45 -0.40 -15.17 10.19
C LEU A 45 -0.06 -13.71 10.52
N GLN A 46 -0.31 -12.80 9.59
CA GLN A 46 0.07 -11.38 9.69
C GLN A 46 -1.14 -10.46 9.82
N ALA A 47 -2.29 -11.00 10.25
CA ALA A 47 -3.50 -10.21 10.46
C ALA A 47 -3.21 -9.01 11.39
N PRO A 48 -3.64 -7.79 11.01
CA PRO A 48 -3.35 -6.59 11.80
C PRO A 48 -4.19 -6.50 13.08
N SER A 49 -5.28 -7.28 13.17
CA SER A 49 -6.16 -7.37 14.33
C SER A 49 -6.83 -8.75 14.42
N LEU A 50 -7.50 -9.03 15.55
CA LEU A 50 -8.29 -10.25 15.72
C LEU A 50 -9.50 -10.28 14.80
N GLU A 51 -10.12 -9.13 14.55
CA GLU A 51 -11.24 -9.00 13.61
C GLU A 51 -10.81 -9.34 12.19
N GLY A 52 -9.65 -8.83 11.75
CA GLY A 52 -9.09 -9.17 10.44
C GLY A 52 -8.69 -10.65 10.32
N LEU A 53 -8.19 -11.25 11.41
CA LEU A 53 -7.90 -12.67 11.48
C LEU A 53 -9.19 -13.49 11.31
N SER A 54 -10.22 -13.18 12.11
CA SER A 54 -11.51 -13.85 12.06
C SER A 54 -12.14 -13.69 10.69
N PHE A 55 -12.13 -12.50 10.10
CA PHE A 55 -12.64 -12.27 8.74
C PHE A 55 -12.06 -13.25 7.72
N ILE A 56 -10.73 -13.36 7.63
CA ILE A 56 -10.10 -14.26 6.67
C ILE A 56 -10.35 -15.73 7.02
N ALA A 57 -10.31 -16.07 8.31
CA ALA A 57 -10.57 -17.44 8.77
C ALA A 57 -11.98 -17.91 8.42
N THR A 58 -12.99 -17.11 8.74
CA THR A 58 -14.40 -17.37 8.44
C THR A 58 -14.59 -17.54 6.94
N ARG A 59 -14.08 -16.61 6.11
CA ARG A 59 -14.19 -16.71 4.65
C ARG A 59 -13.57 -18.00 4.11
N ILE A 60 -12.39 -18.39 4.57
CA ILE A 60 -11.78 -19.65 4.13
C ILE A 60 -12.64 -20.84 4.55
N ASN A 61 -13.14 -20.87 5.78
CA ASN A 61 -13.90 -21.99 6.33
C ASN A 61 -15.27 -22.18 5.66
N GLU A 62 -15.95 -21.11 5.27
CA GLU A 62 -17.25 -21.14 4.60
C GLU A 62 -17.19 -21.67 3.17
N LEU A 63 -16.02 -21.59 2.52
CA LEU A 63 -15.87 -22.03 1.13
C LEU A 63 -15.94 -23.56 1.04
N PRO A 64 -16.84 -24.13 0.21
CA PRO A 64 -17.10 -25.56 0.21
C PRO A 64 -16.04 -26.37 -0.57
N THR A 65 -15.33 -25.75 -1.50
CA THR A 65 -14.36 -26.45 -2.36
C THR A 65 -12.98 -25.79 -2.37
N ASP A 66 -11.96 -26.58 -2.68
CA ASP A 66 -10.59 -26.09 -2.88
C ASP A 66 -10.53 -25.09 -4.04
N GLN A 67 -11.36 -25.29 -5.07
CA GLN A 67 -11.46 -24.37 -6.20
C GLN A 67 -11.94 -22.97 -5.77
N ASP A 68 -12.86 -22.90 -4.81
CA ASP A 68 -13.32 -21.63 -4.26
C ASP A 68 -12.23 -20.95 -3.43
N ILE A 69 -11.45 -21.73 -2.67
CA ILE A 69 -10.27 -21.20 -1.96
C ILE A 69 -9.26 -20.63 -2.94
N PHE A 70 -8.98 -21.30 -4.06
CA PHE A 70 -8.08 -20.76 -5.09
C PHE A 70 -8.62 -19.48 -5.71
N ARG A 71 -9.94 -19.36 -5.89
CA ARG A 71 -10.57 -18.11 -6.34
C ARG A 71 -10.39 -17.01 -5.32
N LEU A 72 -10.60 -17.28 -4.02
CA LEU A 72 -10.41 -16.32 -2.94
C LEU A 72 -8.95 -15.85 -2.87
N ALA A 73 -8.03 -16.80 -2.99
CA ALA A 73 -6.60 -16.54 -2.99
C ALA A 73 -6.18 -15.65 -4.17
N SER A 74 -6.68 -15.95 -5.37
CA SER A 74 -6.40 -15.16 -6.57
C SER A 74 -7.00 -13.77 -6.48
N PHE A 75 -8.25 -13.68 -5.99
CA PHE A 75 -8.96 -12.43 -5.72
C PHE A 75 -8.10 -11.52 -4.84
N HIS A 76 -7.68 -11.97 -3.65
CA HIS A 76 -6.82 -11.16 -2.76
C HIS A 76 -5.48 -10.77 -3.41
N LEU A 77 -4.90 -11.61 -4.28
CA LEU A 77 -3.62 -11.33 -4.92
C LEU A 77 -3.76 -10.17 -5.90
N ASP A 78 -4.83 -10.19 -6.69
CA ASP A 78 -5.19 -9.08 -7.57
C ASP A 78 -5.45 -7.78 -6.79
N TYR A 79 -6.05 -7.87 -5.58
CA TYR A 79 -6.21 -6.69 -4.72
C TYR A 79 -4.90 -6.16 -4.19
N PHE A 80 -4.01 -7.00 -3.67
CA PHE A 80 -2.70 -6.57 -3.20
C PHE A 80 -1.86 -5.98 -4.34
N ILE A 81 -1.96 -6.55 -5.54
CA ILE A 81 -1.43 -5.95 -6.78
C ILE A 81 -2.04 -4.55 -6.99
N GLY A 82 -3.36 -4.43 -6.87
CA GLY A 82 -4.08 -3.16 -6.92
C GLY A 82 -3.61 -2.16 -5.84
N TYR A 83 -3.36 -2.61 -4.62
CA TYR A 83 -2.86 -1.82 -3.48
C TYR A 83 -1.42 -1.32 -3.66
N LEU A 84 -0.67 -1.88 -4.61
CA LEU A 84 0.62 -1.34 -5.01
C LEU A 84 0.58 -0.48 -6.28
N ARG A 85 -0.44 -0.66 -7.13
CA ARG A 85 -0.33 -0.26 -8.55
C ARG A 85 -0.91 1.08 -8.95
N TYR A 86 -1.73 1.74 -8.15
CA TYR A 86 -2.51 2.90 -8.63
C TYR A 86 -3.31 2.66 -9.93
N LYS A 87 -3.34 1.47 -10.59
CA LYS A 87 -4.13 1.18 -11.83
C LYS A 87 -4.49 -0.32 -11.98
N GLN A 88 -5.56 -0.58 -12.73
CA GLN A 88 -6.41 -1.79 -12.88
C GLN A 88 -5.93 -3.08 -12.17
N ALA A 89 -6.73 -3.55 -11.21
CA ALA A 89 -6.75 -4.96 -10.84
C ALA A 89 -7.38 -5.75 -12.01
N THR A 90 -6.82 -6.90 -12.35
CA THR A 90 -7.34 -7.79 -13.39
C THR A 90 -8.60 -8.48 -12.89
N SER A 91 -9.72 -8.22 -13.56
CA SER A 91 -10.87 -9.09 -13.91
C SER A 91 -11.46 -10.13 -12.93
N THR A 92 -10.99 -10.27 -11.70
CA THR A 92 -11.54 -11.28 -10.78
C THR A 92 -12.82 -10.71 -10.18
N GLN A 93 -13.94 -11.20 -10.71
CA GLN A 93 -15.26 -10.80 -10.24
C GLN A 93 -15.37 -11.10 -8.73
N PRO A 94 -15.96 -10.19 -7.97
CA PRO A 94 -16.22 -10.37 -6.55
C PRO A 94 -17.13 -11.56 -6.28
N PHE A 95 -16.98 -12.14 -5.09
CA PHE A 95 -17.95 -13.12 -4.59
C PHE A 95 -19.30 -12.43 -4.44
N ALA A 96 -20.37 -13.08 -4.88
CA ALA A 96 -21.72 -12.52 -4.86
C ALA A 96 -22.17 -12.13 -3.43
N GLU A 97 -21.68 -12.86 -2.43
CA GLU A 97 -21.93 -12.63 -1.00
C GLU A 97 -21.39 -11.27 -0.52
N ASP A 98 -20.26 -10.83 -1.06
CA ASP A 98 -19.62 -9.55 -0.69
C ASP A 98 -20.26 -8.36 -1.42
N LEU A 99 -21.03 -8.62 -2.47
CA LEU A 99 -21.50 -7.60 -3.40
C LEU A 99 -22.39 -6.55 -2.73
N ALA A 100 -23.29 -6.97 -1.83
CA ALA A 100 -24.19 -6.05 -1.14
C ALA A 100 -23.42 -5.05 -0.26
N PHE A 101 -22.42 -5.53 0.48
CA PHE A 101 -21.59 -4.69 1.33
C PHE A 101 -20.69 -3.77 0.51
N VAL A 102 -20.11 -4.27 -0.58
CA VAL A 102 -19.30 -3.45 -1.48
C VAL A 102 -20.13 -2.38 -2.20
N GLN A 103 -21.39 -2.68 -2.54
CA GLN A 103 -22.32 -1.69 -3.07
C GLN A 103 -22.67 -0.63 -2.02
N ALA A 104 -22.86 -1.02 -0.76
CA ALA A 104 -23.07 -0.08 0.34
C ALA A 104 -21.87 0.85 0.54
N ILE A 105 -20.64 0.33 0.54
CA ILE A 105 -19.40 1.13 0.50
C ILE A 105 -19.43 2.07 -0.70
N SER A 106 -19.68 1.52 -1.89
CA SER A 106 -19.71 2.28 -3.14
C SER A 106 -20.73 3.41 -3.10
N ALA A 107 -21.84 3.30 -2.38
CA ALA A 107 -22.82 4.37 -2.25
C ALA A 107 -22.33 5.53 -1.38
N THR A 108 -21.43 5.28 -0.42
CA THR A 108 -20.96 6.28 0.55
C THR A 108 -19.59 6.89 0.23
N LEU A 109 -18.85 6.35 -0.75
CA LEU A 109 -17.53 6.88 -1.10
C LEU A 109 -17.58 8.32 -1.63
N ILE A 110 -16.74 9.17 -1.05
CA ILE A 110 -16.53 10.57 -1.39
C ILE A 110 -15.13 10.73 -1.98
N GLU A 111 -15.02 11.51 -3.06
CA GLU A 111 -13.73 11.72 -3.72
C GLU A 111 -12.78 12.50 -2.81
N THR A 112 -11.55 12.02 -2.67
CA THR A 112 -10.51 12.68 -1.89
C THR A 112 -10.13 14.01 -2.53
N PRO A 113 -10.15 15.13 -1.78
CA PRO A 113 -9.74 16.43 -2.27
C PRO A 113 -8.36 16.41 -2.93
N ARG A 114 -8.21 17.21 -3.99
CA ARG A 114 -6.93 17.30 -4.72
C ARG A 114 -5.87 18.00 -3.89
N ASP A 115 -6.28 19.10 -3.29
CA ASP A 115 -5.46 19.87 -2.38
C ASP A 115 -5.34 19.17 -1.02
N HIS A 116 -4.11 19.17 -0.53
CA HIS A 116 -3.68 18.60 0.74
C HIS A 116 -2.45 19.35 1.27
N SER A 117 -2.19 20.56 0.75
CA SER A 117 -1.12 21.46 1.16
C SER A 117 -1.15 21.68 2.67
N ASN A 118 -2.32 22.01 3.22
CA ASN A 118 -2.53 22.16 4.66
C ASN A 118 -2.15 20.89 5.45
N GLY A 119 -2.49 19.70 4.94
CA GLY A 119 -2.11 18.44 5.59
C GLY A 119 -0.60 18.22 5.61
N LYS A 120 0.09 18.56 4.50
CA LYS A 120 1.56 18.49 4.39
C LYS A 120 2.25 19.47 5.34
N GLU A 121 1.77 20.70 5.42
CA GLU A 121 2.31 21.71 6.34
C GLU A 121 2.12 21.32 7.80
N LEU A 122 0.92 20.86 8.17
CA LEU A 122 0.64 20.39 9.52
C LEU A 122 1.47 19.15 9.88
N ALA A 123 1.70 18.23 8.93
CA ALA A 123 2.54 17.04 9.16
C ALA A 123 4.00 17.44 9.42
N LEU A 124 4.54 18.41 8.66
CA LEU A 124 5.85 18.98 8.92
C LEU A 124 5.92 19.59 10.31
N VAL A 125 4.95 20.44 10.69
CA VAL A 125 4.93 21.06 12.02
C VAL A 125 4.90 19.98 13.10
N ARG A 126 3.99 19.01 13.00
CA ARG A 126 3.86 17.87 13.93
C ARG A 126 5.20 17.15 14.11
N ASP A 127 5.88 16.85 13.00
CA ASP A 127 7.13 16.10 12.98
C ASP A 127 8.37 16.97 13.29
N ASN A 128 8.16 18.20 13.77
CA ASN A 128 9.20 19.21 14.02
C ASN A 128 10.11 19.42 12.79
N HIS A 129 9.48 19.46 11.62
CA HIS A 129 10.07 19.66 10.29
C HIS A 129 11.15 18.64 9.94
N ARG A 130 10.99 17.40 10.40
CA ARG A 130 12.00 16.34 10.24
C ARG A 130 11.40 15.07 9.68
N CYS A 131 12.22 14.29 8.98
CA CYS A 131 11.91 12.90 8.73
C CYS A 131 11.74 12.17 10.07
N VAL A 132 10.61 11.51 10.27
CA VAL A 132 10.28 10.82 11.54
C VAL A 132 11.19 9.62 11.82
N VAL A 133 11.95 9.15 10.83
CA VAL A 133 12.86 8.01 10.94
C VAL A 133 14.30 8.47 11.13
N THR A 134 14.82 9.36 10.27
CA THR A 134 16.24 9.75 10.26
C THR A 134 16.53 11.01 11.06
N GLY A 135 15.51 11.83 11.35
CA GLY A 135 15.67 13.15 11.94
C GLY A 135 16.22 14.20 10.97
N LEU A 136 16.39 13.85 9.69
CA LEU A 136 16.81 14.77 8.62
C LEU A 136 15.86 15.97 8.56
N VAL A 137 16.39 17.18 8.61
CA VAL A 137 15.59 18.42 8.61
C VAL A 137 15.16 18.78 7.21
N HIS A 138 13.89 19.14 7.06
CA HIS A 138 13.34 19.61 5.79
C HIS A 138 14.05 20.89 5.33
N ASP A 139 14.64 20.84 4.14
CA ASP A 139 15.41 21.90 3.50
C ASP A 139 14.72 23.28 3.51
N THR A 140 13.47 23.34 3.07
CA THR A 140 12.71 24.59 2.95
C THR A 140 12.41 25.16 4.34
N SER A 141 12.12 24.31 5.32
CA SER A 141 11.91 24.75 6.71
C SER A 141 13.20 25.24 7.36
N PHE A 142 14.34 24.65 7.04
CA PHE A 142 15.65 25.17 7.46
C PHE A 142 15.90 26.60 6.94
N GLU A 143 15.51 26.91 5.70
CA GLU A 143 15.69 28.25 5.15
C GLU A 143 14.71 29.27 5.71
N THR A 144 13.48 28.85 6.01
CA THR A 144 12.34 29.73 6.29
C THR A 144 11.97 29.87 7.77
N VAL A 145 12.41 28.96 8.64
CA VAL A 145 12.09 28.96 10.08
C VAL A 145 13.33 29.34 10.90
N PRO A 146 13.48 30.60 11.36
CA PRO A 146 14.72 31.07 11.99
C PRO A 146 15.14 30.27 13.24
N GLY A 147 14.19 29.86 14.08
CA GLY A 147 14.46 29.07 15.27
C GLY A 147 15.02 27.67 14.95
N LEU A 148 14.43 27.01 13.95
CA LEU A 148 14.90 25.71 13.45
C LEU A 148 16.28 25.86 12.81
N ARG A 149 16.49 26.90 12.00
CA ARG A 149 17.80 27.19 11.38
C ARG A 149 18.90 27.33 12.42
N ALA A 150 18.67 28.13 13.46
CA ALA A 150 19.63 28.33 14.54
C ALA A 150 19.95 27.01 15.26
N GLU A 151 18.91 26.22 15.57
CA GLU A 151 19.06 24.90 16.19
C GLU A 151 19.89 23.94 15.33
N VAL A 152 19.61 23.87 14.03
CA VAL A 152 20.35 23.04 13.07
C VAL A 152 21.82 23.42 13.01
N ILE A 153 22.13 24.72 12.93
CA ILE A 153 23.52 25.21 12.89
C ILE A 153 24.26 24.86 14.18
N ILE A 154 23.63 25.08 15.34
CA ILE A 154 24.24 24.80 16.66
C ILE A 154 24.50 23.29 16.82
N ARG A 155 23.57 22.45 16.39
CA ARG A 155 23.67 20.99 16.55
C ARG A 155 24.42 20.29 15.42
N GLY A 156 24.75 20.99 14.34
CA GLY A 156 25.32 20.39 13.13
C GLY A 156 24.40 19.34 12.51
N ALA A 157 23.08 19.54 12.54
CA ALA A 157 22.12 18.57 12.02
C ALA A 157 22.11 18.58 10.48
N ALA A 158 21.85 17.41 9.88
CA ALA A 158 21.73 17.28 8.44
C ALA A 158 20.38 17.83 7.92
N THR A 159 20.41 18.42 6.74
CA THR A 159 19.25 18.95 6.02
C THR A 159 19.07 18.23 4.67
N GLY A 160 17.84 18.10 4.21
CA GLY A 160 17.56 17.57 2.87
C GLY A 160 16.07 17.53 2.54
N HIS A 161 15.76 16.95 1.39
CA HIS A 161 14.39 16.92 0.90
C HIS A 161 13.54 15.89 1.65
N THR A 162 12.32 16.29 2.01
CA THR A 162 11.34 15.43 2.68
C THR A 162 9.98 15.57 2.04
N GLU A 163 9.23 14.48 2.03
CA GLU A 163 7.88 14.40 1.50
C GLU A 163 6.87 14.01 2.57
N CYS A 164 5.62 14.43 2.34
CA CYS A 164 4.48 14.02 3.13
C CYS A 164 3.91 12.72 2.56
N SER A 165 4.23 11.61 3.21
CA SER A 165 3.80 10.26 2.84
C SER A 165 2.43 9.96 3.42
N HIS A 166 1.57 9.34 2.63
CA HIS A 166 0.35 8.71 3.13
C HIS A 166 0.67 7.30 3.63
N ILE A 167 0.20 6.93 4.83
CA ILE A 167 0.36 5.56 5.37
C ILE A 167 -0.49 4.59 4.56
N LEU A 168 -1.77 4.92 4.41
CA LEU A 168 -2.69 4.22 3.54
C LEU A 168 -2.88 5.03 2.26
N PRO A 169 -2.71 4.41 1.08
CA PRO A 169 -2.48 5.15 -0.14
C PRO A 169 -3.60 6.11 -0.51
N LYS A 170 -3.25 7.38 -0.72
CA LYS A 170 -4.19 8.47 -1.09
C LYS A 170 -5.13 8.13 -2.22
N TYR A 171 -4.68 7.28 -3.14
CA TYR A 171 -5.45 6.98 -4.34
C TYR A 171 -6.70 6.12 -4.12
N LEU A 172 -6.87 5.53 -2.94
CA LEU A 172 -8.07 4.82 -2.52
C LEU A 172 -9.37 5.64 -2.70
N GLY A 173 -9.28 6.97 -2.66
CA GLY A 173 -10.40 7.88 -2.88
C GLY A 173 -10.27 8.75 -4.12
N ARG A 174 -9.32 8.50 -5.05
CA ARG A 174 -9.04 9.41 -6.18
C ARG A 174 -9.72 8.99 -7.47
N ASN A 175 -10.28 9.96 -8.19
CA ASN A 175 -10.94 9.79 -9.49
C ASN A 175 -12.10 8.77 -9.45
N ILE A 176 -12.82 8.70 -8.33
CA ILE A 176 -13.93 7.74 -8.12
C ILE A 176 -15.25 8.16 -8.80
N GLY A 177 -15.24 9.24 -9.58
CA GLY A 177 -16.30 9.54 -10.55
C GLY A 177 -16.27 8.62 -11.77
N ASP A 178 -15.14 7.96 -12.04
CA ASP A 178 -15.03 6.89 -13.03
C ASP A 178 -15.62 5.59 -12.44
N PRO A 179 -16.63 4.96 -13.07
CA PRO A 179 -17.30 3.78 -12.53
C PRO A 179 -16.37 2.59 -12.27
N GLN A 180 -15.35 2.38 -13.12
CA GLN A 180 -14.39 1.29 -12.95
C GLN A 180 -13.46 1.56 -11.77
N LYS A 181 -13.01 2.81 -11.62
CA LYS A 181 -12.19 3.20 -10.46
C LYS A 181 -13.00 3.20 -9.18
N ARG A 182 -14.28 3.57 -9.22
CA ARG A 182 -15.19 3.49 -8.07
C ARG A 182 -15.34 2.04 -7.63
N ALA A 183 -15.71 1.13 -8.53
CA ALA A 183 -15.86 -0.28 -8.21
C ALA A 183 -14.60 -0.86 -7.56
N ARG A 184 -13.42 -0.60 -8.15
CA ARG A 184 -12.14 -1.02 -7.55
C ARG A 184 -11.92 -0.41 -6.17
N SER A 185 -12.14 0.89 -6.03
CA SER A 185 -11.96 1.58 -4.76
C SER A 185 -12.86 0.96 -3.70
N SER A 186 -14.12 0.68 -4.01
CA SER A 186 -15.07 0.04 -3.10
C SER A 186 -14.59 -1.32 -2.59
N TYR A 187 -13.95 -2.13 -3.43
CA TYR A 187 -13.33 -3.38 -2.97
C TYR A 187 -12.08 -3.16 -2.11
N MET A 188 -11.24 -2.18 -2.45
CA MET A 188 -10.10 -1.86 -1.60
C MET A 188 -10.56 -1.41 -0.22
N TRP A 189 -11.58 -0.55 -0.16
CA TRP A 189 -12.26 -0.15 1.06
C TRP A 189 -12.85 -1.33 1.81
N TYR A 190 -13.50 -2.27 1.12
CA TYR A 190 -14.01 -3.50 1.75
C TYR A 190 -12.90 -4.25 2.50
N ILE A 191 -11.75 -4.47 1.86
CA ILE A 191 -10.61 -5.12 2.50
C ILE A 191 -10.06 -4.28 3.65
N LEU A 192 -9.93 -2.96 3.50
CA LEU A 192 -9.47 -2.08 4.59
C LEU A 192 -10.40 -2.15 5.81
N CYS A 193 -11.70 -2.23 5.59
CA CYS A 193 -12.68 -2.33 6.66
C CYS A 193 -12.63 -3.71 7.33
N MET A 194 -12.75 -4.77 6.54
CA MET A 194 -12.92 -6.12 7.08
C MET A 194 -11.62 -6.74 7.58
N TYR A 195 -10.52 -6.56 6.84
CA TYR A 195 -9.21 -7.08 7.22
C TYR A 195 -8.41 -6.09 8.06
N GLY A 196 -8.52 -4.80 7.75
CA GLY A 196 -7.77 -3.75 8.46
C GLY A 196 -8.43 -3.22 9.72
N GLY A 197 -9.73 -3.48 9.92
CA GLY A 197 -10.50 -2.90 11.04
C GLY A 197 -10.62 -1.38 10.96
N ILE A 198 -10.50 -0.81 9.76
CA ILE A 198 -10.52 0.64 9.54
C ILE A 198 -11.92 1.05 9.06
N PRO A 199 -12.65 1.85 9.85
CA PRO A 199 -13.98 2.30 9.46
C PRO A 199 -13.88 3.27 8.26
N ILE A 200 -14.88 3.22 7.37
CA ILE A 200 -14.90 4.00 6.13
C ILE A 200 -14.79 5.50 6.45
N GLU A 201 -15.56 5.95 7.43
CA GLU A 201 -15.65 7.35 7.86
C GLU A 201 -14.29 7.94 8.29
N ALA A 202 -13.33 7.12 8.71
CA ALA A 202 -12.03 7.62 9.18
C ALA A 202 -11.11 8.09 8.04
N LEU A 203 -11.28 7.58 6.82
CA LEU A 203 -10.40 7.89 5.68
C LEU A 203 -11.16 8.43 4.46
N ASN A 204 -12.50 8.46 4.48
CA ASN A 204 -13.31 8.81 3.32
C ASN A 204 -13.18 10.32 2.99
N GLY A 205 -13.20 10.68 1.70
CA GLY A 205 -13.08 12.07 1.26
C GLY A 205 -11.84 12.77 1.84
N ALA A 206 -12.08 13.81 2.65
CA ALA A 206 -11.04 14.60 3.30
C ALA A 206 -10.24 13.83 4.38
N GLY A 207 -10.83 12.78 4.97
CA GLY A 207 -10.19 11.92 5.99
C GLY A 207 -8.84 11.35 5.52
N MET A 208 -8.73 11.06 4.22
CA MET A 208 -7.51 10.55 3.57
C MET A 208 -6.29 11.47 3.77
N ASN A 209 -6.50 12.79 3.86
CA ASN A 209 -5.46 13.80 3.96
C ASN A 209 -5.27 14.34 5.39
N THR A 210 -5.74 13.59 6.40
CA THR A 210 -5.61 13.98 7.81
C THR A 210 -4.31 13.45 8.43
N LEU A 211 -3.80 14.14 9.45
CA LEU A 211 -2.54 13.82 10.11
C LEU A 211 -2.38 12.36 10.57
N PRO A 212 -3.41 11.66 11.07
CA PRO A 212 -3.29 10.25 11.43
C PRO A 212 -2.90 9.33 10.25
N ASN A 213 -3.11 9.76 9.01
CA ASN A 213 -2.69 9.03 7.80
C ASN A 213 -1.42 9.59 7.14
N LEU A 214 -0.73 10.55 7.76
CA LEU A 214 0.42 11.24 7.16
C LEU A 214 1.72 11.06 7.94
N LEU A 215 2.85 10.96 7.25
CA LEU A 215 4.21 10.92 7.80
C LEU A 215 5.12 11.89 7.03
N THR A 216 6.06 12.54 7.70
CA THR A 216 7.19 13.20 7.03
C THR A 216 8.33 12.20 6.85
N LEU A 217 8.68 11.88 5.60
CA LEU A 217 9.77 10.96 5.25
C LEU A 217 10.77 11.63 4.30
N GLU A 218 12.06 11.37 4.45
CA GLU A 218 13.03 11.74 3.40
C GLU A 218 12.77 10.95 2.11
N ASP A 219 13.17 11.50 0.96
CA ASP A 219 12.79 11.00 -0.37
C ASP A 219 13.05 9.49 -0.60
N GLY A 220 14.23 9.01 -0.20
CA GLY A 220 14.59 7.59 -0.31
C GLY A 220 13.75 6.66 0.58
N LEU A 221 13.36 7.15 1.76
CA LEU A 221 12.47 6.41 2.67
C LEU A 221 11.02 6.47 2.22
N HIS A 222 10.57 7.62 1.73
CA HIS A 222 9.25 7.80 1.14
C HIS A 222 9.02 6.77 0.03
N SER A 223 9.94 6.71 -0.94
CA SER A 223 9.90 5.75 -2.04
C SER A 223 9.92 4.29 -1.54
N SER A 224 10.75 4.00 -0.53
CA SER A 224 10.85 2.65 0.03
C SER A 224 9.61 2.23 0.81
N PHE A 225 8.94 3.18 1.47
CA PHE A 225 7.73 2.95 2.26
C PHE A 225 6.51 2.73 1.35
N ASP A 226 6.36 3.54 0.30
CA ASP A 226 5.33 3.38 -0.73
C ASP A 226 5.44 2.03 -1.46
N GLU A 227 6.68 1.59 -1.72
CA GLU A 227 6.96 0.29 -2.33
C GLU A 227 6.93 -0.90 -1.35
N LEU A 228 6.47 -0.70 -0.11
CA LEU A 228 6.41 -1.70 0.95
C LEU A 228 7.76 -2.36 1.27
N LYS A 229 8.89 -1.71 0.97
CA LYS A 229 10.23 -2.24 1.28
C LYS A 229 10.61 -2.03 2.75
N ILE A 230 10.00 -1.04 3.39
CA ILE A 230 10.09 -0.77 4.83
C ILE A 230 8.69 -0.55 5.41
N TRP A 231 8.52 -0.80 6.70
CA TRP A 231 7.27 -0.59 7.43
C TRP A 231 7.53 -0.40 8.92
N PHE A 232 6.52 0.04 9.66
CA PHE A 232 6.60 0.28 11.11
C PHE A 232 5.90 -0.86 11.87
N GLU A 233 6.64 -1.61 12.69
CA GLU A 233 6.10 -2.70 13.52
C GLU A 233 5.97 -2.24 14.97
N ALA A 234 4.79 -2.38 15.57
CA ALA A 234 4.59 -2.03 16.97
C ALA A 234 5.55 -2.82 17.89
N THR A 235 6.08 -2.13 18.90
CA THR A 235 6.98 -2.75 19.90
C THR A 235 6.27 -3.18 21.18
N GLY A 236 5.00 -2.77 21.35
CA GLY A 236 4.26 -2.86 22.62
C GLY A 236 4.40 -1.59 23.48
N VAL A 237 5.35 -0.71 23.15
CA VAL A 237 5.45 0.63 23.74
C VAL A 237 4.69 1.62 22.86
N GLU A 238 3.90 2.50 23.49
CA GLU A 238 3.08 3.50 22.80
C GLU A 238 3.92 4.36 21.85
N ASN A 239 3.42 4.56 20.63
CA ASN A 239 4.07 5.35 19.56
C ASN A 239 5.49 4.90 19.19
N GLN A 240 5.94 3.72 19.64
CA GLN A 240 7.25 3.18 19.36
C GLN A 240 7.18 1.98 18.42
N TYR A 241 8.01 2.04 17.37
CA TYR A 241 7.99 1.09 16.27
C TYR A 241 9.39 0.59 15.95
N ARG A 242 9.49 -0.69 15.61
CA ARG A 242 10.65 -1.26 14.94
C ARG A 242 10.51 -1.06 13.45
N ILE A 243 11.58 -0.63 12.79
CA ILE A 243 11.58 -0.51 11.33
C ILE A 243 11.77 -1.89 10.71
N GLY A 244 10.67 -2.47 10.24
CA GLY A 244 10.65 -3.68 9.44
C GLY A 244 11.16 -3.43 8.02
N ARG A 245 11.77 -4.45 7.41
CA ARG A 245 12.48 -4.32 6.14
C ARG A 245 12.33 -5.57 5.30
N ARG A 246 12.21 -5.42 3.98
CA ARG A 246 12.16 -6.54 3.04
C ARG A 246 13.44 -7.38 3.07
N HIS A 247 14.60 -6.74 3.07
CA HIS A 247 15.88 -7.42 3.29
C HIS A 247 16.69 -6.67 4.34
N GLN A 248 17.49 -7.41 5.11
CA GLN A 248 18.30 -6.86 6.20
C GLN A 248 19.26 -5.76 5.75
N TYR A 249 19.74 -5.82 4.50
CA TYR A 249 20.64 -4.83 3.92
C TYR A 249 19.94 -3.56 3.40
N TYR A 250 18.60 -3.59 3.22
CA TYR A 250 17.89 -2.36 2.86
C TYR A 250 18.03 -1.38 4.01
N LEU A 251 18.62 -0.22 3.71
CA LEU A 251 18.66 0.92 4.63
C LEU A 251 19.21 0.51 6.01
N ASN A 252 20.32 -0.26 5.99
CA ASN A 252 20.94 -0.81 7.20
C ASN A 252 21.41 0.25 8.20
N HIS A 253 21.65 1.47 7.72
CA HIS A 253 22.00 2.64 8.51
C HIS A 253 20.82 3.24 9.30
N LEU A 254 19.57 2.85 9.02
CA LEU A 254 18.43 3.35 9.76
C LEU A 254 18.42 2.85 11.20
N PRO A 255 17.88 3.67 12.13
CA PRO A 255 17.61 3.20 13.47
C PRO A 255 16.72 1.95 13.43
N GLN A 256 16.99 1.03 14.35
CA GLN A 256 16.17 -0.18 14.48
C GLN A 256 14.81 0.15 15.09
N ILE A 257 14.77 1.11 16.02
CA ILE A 257 13.58 1.55 16.75
C ILE A 257 13.42 3.05 16.58
N VAL A 258 12.20 3.47 16.32
CA VAL A 258 11.77 4.88 16.24
C VAL A 258 10.62 5.11 17.20
N THR A 259 10.56 6.29 17.79
CA THR A 259 9.39 6.73 18.58
C THR A 259 8.83 7.96 17.91
N LEU A 260 7.59 7.86 17.44
CA LEU A 260 6.89 8.98 16.84
C LEU A 260 6.55 10.00 17.93
N LYS A 261 6.82 11.27 17.66
CA LYS A 261 6.63 12.38 18.59
C LYS A 261 5.97 13.52 17.86
N THR A 262 5.21 14.31 18.61
CA THR A 262 4.59 15.53 18.11
C THR A 262 5.22 16.74 18.77
N SER A 263 5.38 17.83 18.01
CA SER A 263 5.76 19.14 18.51
C SER A 263 4.62 19.85 19.25
N SER A 264 3.37 19.43 19.02
CA SER A 264 2.16 20.01 19.62
C SER A 264 1.13 18.93 19.92
N LEU A 265 0.51 18.99 21.11
CA LEU A 265 -0.54 18.05 21.52
C LEU A 265 -1.80 18.12 20.65
N ASP A 266 -2.02 19.24 19.96
CA ASP A 266 -3.14 19.43 19.04
C ASP A 266 -2.93 18.76 17.67
N LEU A 267 -1.71 18.28 17.40
CA LEU A 267 -1.36 17.61 16.15
C LEU A 267 -1.25 16.10 16.40
N PRO A 268 -2.29 15.31 16.05
CA PRO A 268 -2.29 13.89 16.33
C PRO A 268 -1.20 13.16 15.57
N LEU A 269 -0.62 12.16 16.24
CA LEU A 269 0.30 11.23 15.63
C LEU A 269 -0.41 10.31 14.62
N PRO A 270 0.36 9.66 13.74
CA PRO A 270 -0.11 8.56 12.93
C PRO A 270 -0.96 7.55 13.70
N ASP A 271 -2.09 7.13 13.12
CA ASP A 271 -2.92 6.10 13.72
C ASP A 271 -2.16 4.76 13.70
N PRO A 272 -1.94 4.11 14.86
CA PRO A 272 -1.21 2.85 14.91
C PRO A 272 -1.88 1.74 14.10
N ARG A 273 -3.21 1.79 13.89
CA ARG A 273 -3.94 0.82 13.05
C ARG A 273 -3.55 0.92 11.58
N TYR A 274 -3.30 2.14 11.10
CA TYR A 274 -2.90 2.36 9.70
C TYR A 274 -1.49 1.83 9.46
N LEU A 275 -0.58 2.06 10.42
CA LEU A 275 0.77 1.51 10.39
C LEU A 275 0.76 -0.02 10.47
N ALA A 276 -0.05 -0.59 11.37
CA ALA A 276 -0.20 -2.04 11.51
C ALA A 276 -0.72 -2.69 10.22
N LEU A 277 -1.72 -2.08 9.57
CA LEU A 277 -2.24 -2.56 8.29
C LEU A 277 -1.20 -2.47 7.17
N HIS A 278 -0.48 -1.34 7.06
CA HIS A 278 0.61 -1.21 6.09
C HIS A 278 1.70 -2.28 6.30
N ALA A 279 2.11 -2.51 7.56
CA ALA A 279 3.05 -3.54 7.92
C ALA A 279 2.55 -4.96 7.58
N ALA A 280 1.28 -5.26 7.87
CA ALA A 280 0.64 -6.51 7.47
C ALA A 280 0.69 -6.71 5.96
N CYS A 281 0.29 -5.71 5.18
CA CYS A 281 0.35 -5.74 3.71
C CYS A 281 1.77 -6.01 3.19
N ALA A 282 2.77 -5.29 3.73
CA ALA A 282 4.16 -5.47 3.35
C ALA A 282 4.63 -6.91 3.63
N ARG A 283 4.35 -7.42 4.82
CA ARG A 283 4.79 -8.76 5.24
C ARG A 283 4.09 -9.86 4.45
N VAL A 284 2.78 -9.75 4.22
CA VAL A 284 2.01 -10.69 3.37
C VAL A 284 2.62 -10.79 1.99
N ILE A 285 2.90 -9.66 1.34
CA ILE A 285 3.45 -9.62 -0.03
C ILE A 285 4.86 -10.23 -0.11
N HIS A 286 5.71 -9.96 0.90
CA HIS A 286 7.08 -10.45 0.88
C HIS A 286 7.22 -11.92 1.30
N LEU A 287 6.48 -12.35 2.31
CA LEU A 287 6.55 -13.72 2.85
C LEU A 287 5.86 -14.74 1.93
N SER A 288 4.79 -14.34 1.25
CA SER A 288 4.13 -15.19 0.25
C SER A 288 4.97 -15.39 -1.02
N GLY A 289 5.93 -14.49 -1.28
CA GLY A 289 6.66 -14.44 -2.54
C GLY A 289 5.94 -13.68 -3.64
N ALA A 290 4.76 -13.10 -3.36
CA ALA A 290 4.02 -12.28 -4.30
C ALA A 290 4.86 -11.09 -4.80
N ALA A 291 5.71 -10.49 -3.97
CA ALA A 291 6.54 -9.33 -4.34
C ALA A 291 7.22 -9.45 -5.71
N LYS A 292 7.86 -10.60 -6.01
CA LYS A 292 8.54 -10.81 -7.30
C LYS A 292 7.57 -10.98 -8.47
N HIS A 293 6.43 -11.63 -8.21
CA HIS A 293 5.37 -11.77 -9.19
C HIS A 293 4.81 -10.38 -9.55
N ILE A 294 4.51 -9.57 -8.53
CA ILE A 294 4.05 -8.18 -8.68
C ILE A 294 5.10 -7.36 -9.44
N GLU A 295 6.37 -7.40 -9.04
CA GLU A 295 7.45 -6.69 -9.76
C GLU A 295 7.58 -7.10 -11.23
N ARG A 296 7.37 -8.38 -11.57
CA ARG A 296 7.43 -8.86 -12.95
C ARG A 296 6.27 -8.27 -13.76
N VAL A 297 5.04 -8.40 -13.25
CA VAL A 297 3.85 -7.81 -13.86
C VAL A 297 4.06 -6.31 -14.10
N LEU A 298 4.62 -5.60 -13.12
CA LEU A 298 4.96 -4.17 -13.24
C LEU A 298 5.98 -3.86 -14.34
N ARG A 299 7.01 -4.70 -14.51
CA ARG A 299 8.05 -4.50 -15.53
C ARG A 299 7.52 -4.77 -16.94
N ASP A 300 6.79 -5.86 -17.12
CA ASP A 300 6.32 -6.29 -18.44
C ASP A 300 5.30 -5.30 -19.02
N GLU A 301 4.47 -4.70 -18.18
CA GLU A 301 3.54 -3.65 -18.60
C GLU A 301 4.23 -2.33 -18.95
N LYS A 302 5.28 -1.93 -18.22
CA LYS A 302 6.10 -0.75 -18.60
C LYS A 302 6.69 -0.96 -20.00
N LYS A 303 7.19 -2.15 -20.29
CA LYS A 303 7.67 -2.51 -21.63
C LYS A 303 6.56 -2.44 -22.68
N MET A 304 5.36 -2.98 -22.39
CA MET A 304 4.24 -2.91 -23.34
C MET A 304 3.79 -1.48 -23.66
N LYS A 305 3.77 -0.58 -22.66
CA LYS A 305 3.44 0.84 -22.88
C LYS A 305 4.46 1.56 -23.77
N VAL A 306 5.75 1.29 -23.57
CA VAL A 306 6.83 1.82 -24.43
C VAL A 306 6.67 1.30 -25.87
N LEU A 307 6.43 0.00 -26.03
CA LEU A 307 6.23 -0.63 -27.35
C LEU A 307 4.95 -0.14 -28.07
N SER A 308 3.91 0.26 -27.34
CA SER A 308 2.71 0.87 -27.93
C SER A 308 2.90 2.33 -28.33
N GLY A 309 3.87 3.04 -27.73
CA GLY A 309 4.26 4.39 -28.13
C GLY A 309 5.17 4.43 -29.36
N ASP A 310 5.93 3.35 -29.62
CA ASP A 310 6.83 3.26 -30.77
C ASP A 310 6.16 2.81 -32.08
N ARG A 311 4.94 2.26 -32.03
CA ARG A 311 4.18 1.94 -33.26
C ARG A 311 3.60 3.15 -33.98
N SER A 312 3.64 4.34 -33.37
CA SER A 312 3.28 5.60 -34.04
C SER A 312 4.49 6.33 -34.67
N SER A 313 5.70 5.79 -34.57
CA SER A 313 6.93 6.40 -35.07
C SER A 313 7.70 5.55 -36.09
N THR A 314 7.04 4.61 -36.77
CA THR A 314 7.54 4.09 -38.06
C THR A 314 6.75 4.72 -39.19
N GLY A 315 7.15 5.92 -39.57
CA GLY A 315 6.75 6.54 -40.82
C GLY A 315 7.14 5.63 -41.98
N LEU A 316 6.16 4.94 -42.55
CA LEU A 316 6.23 4.37 -43.89
C LEU A 316 6.30 5.55 -44.87
N ALA A 317 7.50 6.06 -45.10
CA ALA A 317 7.81 6.84 -46.30
C ALA A 317 7.94 5.86 -47.48
N GLY A 318 6.78 5.37 -47.95
CA GLY A 318 6.63 4.77 -49.27
C GLY A 318 6.43 5.88 -50.29
N GLN A 319 7.40 6.01 -51.20
CA GLN A 319 7.38 6.93 -52.34
C GLN A 319 6.16 6.74 -53.25
N LEU A 320 5.96 7.76 -54.10
CA LEU A 320 5.22 7.80 -55.38
C LEU A 320 3.82 8.42 -55.32
N SER A 321 3.76 9.73 -55.54
CA SER A 321 3.12 10.34 -56.73
C SER A 321 2.94 11.84 -56.51
N HIS A 322 3.73 12.67 -57.20
CA HIS A 322 3.31 14.01 -57.61
C HIS A 322 4.19 14.47 -58.78
N SER A 323 3.69 14.19 -59.99
CA SER A 323 3.81 15.05 -61.16
C SER A 323 2.51 14.78 -61.92
N GLY A 324 1.50 15.64 -61.86
CA GLY A 324 1.57 17.04 -62.25
C GLY A 324 0.98 17.13 -63.65
N SER A 325 -0.34 16.98 -63.76
CA SER A 325 -1.07 17.34 -64.98
C SER A 325 -1.46 18.80 -64.86
N VAL A 326 -0.71 19.68 -65.52
CA VAL A 326 -1.19 20.98 -65.97
C VAL A 326 -1.55 20.84 -67.45
N VAL A 327 -2.77 21.23 -67.77
CA VAL A 327 -3.41 21.16 -69.08
C VAL A 327 -3.33 22.57 -69.70
N VAL A 328 -2.76 22.66 -70.92
CA VAL A 328 -3.14 23.58 -72.03
C VAL A 328 -2.86 25.09 -71.81
N PHE A 329 -2.17 25.86 -72.67
CA PHE A 329 -1.69 25.77 -74.06
C PHE A 329 -0.19 26.06 -74.15
#